data_AF-A0A535W7S0-F1
#
_entry.id   AF-A0A535W7S0-F1
#
_cell.length_a   1.000
_cell.length_b   1.000
_cell.length_c   1.000
_cell.angle_alpha   90.00
_cell.angle_beta   90.00
_cell.angle_gamma   90.00
#
_symmetry.space_group_name_H-M   'P 1'
#
loop_
_entity.id
_entity.type
_entity.pdbx_description
1 polymer ?
#
loop_
_entity_poly.entity_id
_entity_poly.type
_entity_poly.pdbx_seq_one_letter_code
_entity_poly.pdbx_strand_id
1 'polypeptide(L)' 'MPKEQRTFTKEFKLEAVRLVQTSGKSITQIARDLGIADSTLHHWCKLQAEQGEHEWQRGLL' A
#
# COMPACT_ATOMS: atom_id res chain seq x y z
N MET A 1 14.40 -10.45 -17.82
CA MET A 1 13.28 -11.16 -17.16
C MET A 1 12.21 -10.13 -16.83
N PRO A 2 10.97 -10.24 -17.32
CA PRO A 2 9.91 -9.33 -16.91
C PRO A 2 9.66 -9.56 -15.42
N LYS A 3 9.81 -8.52 -14.61
CA LYS A 3 9.37 -8.53 -13.21
C LYS A 3 7.84 -8.67 -13.23
N GLU A 4 7.31 -9.82 -12.83
CA GLU A 4 5.86 -9.97 -12.62
C GLU A 4 5.41 -8.90 -11.64
N GLN A 5 4.65 -7.93 -12.13
CA GLN A 5 4.07 -6.91 -11.29
C GLN A 5 2.89 -7.56 -10.56
N ARG A 6 3.07 -7.88 -9.28
CA ARG A 6 1.97 -8.33 -8.44
C ARG A 6 0.92 -7.23 -8.37
N THR A 7 -0.25 -7.47 -8.96
CA THR A 7 -1.40 -6.58 -8.85
C THR A 7 -2.08 -6.83 -7.52
N PHE A 8 -2.07 -5.84 -6.64
CA PHE A 8 -2.81 -5.88 -5.38
C PHE A 8 -4.21 -5.31 -5.57
N THR A 9 -5.20 -5.95 -4.94
CA THR A 9 -6.58 -5.46 -4.96
C THR A 9 -6.69 -4.12 -4.24
N LYS A 10 -7.76 -3.39 -4.57
CA LYS A 10 -8.11 -2.13 -3.90
C LYS A 10 -8.18 -2.32 -2.38
N GLU A 11 -8.96 -3.30 -1.93
CA GLU A 11 -9.19 -3.56 -0.50
C GLU A 11 -7.89 -3.88 0.23
N PHE A 12 -6.99 -4.67 -0.39
CA PHE A 12 -5.71 -5.01 0.21
C PHE A 12 -4.85 -3.76 0.47
N LYS A 13 -4.79 -2.84 -0.49
CA LYS A 13 -4.03 -1.60 -0.36
C LYS A 13 -4.60 -0.72 0.77
N LEU A 14 -5.93 -0.62 0.94
CA LEU A 14 -6.52 0.13 2.08
C LEU A 14 -6.14 -0.47 3.40
N GLU A 15 -6.37 -1.78 3.55
CA GLU A 15 -6.12 -2.43 4.82
C GLU A 15 -4.64 -2.33 5.18
N ALA A 16 -3.73 -2.45 4.21
CA ALA A 16 -2.30 -2.25 4.43
C ALA A 16 -1.98 -0.84 4.96
N VAL A 17 -2.56 0.21 4.37
CA VAL A 17 -2.30 1.59 4.81
C VAL A 17 -3.04 1.92 6.12
N ARG A 18 -4.23 1.36 6.35
CA ARG A 18 -4.98 1.45 7.62
C ARG A 18 -4.21 0.76 8.75
N LEU A 19 -3.57 -0.38 8.49
CA LEU A 19 -2.71 -1.07 9.45
C LEU A 19 -1.52 -0.20 9.84
N VAL A 20 -0.89 0.51 8.90
CA VAL A 20 0.20 1.45 9.22
C VAL A 20 -0.27 2.53 10.19
N GLN A 21 -1.47 3.09 9.99
CA GLN A 21 -2.02 4.16 10.83
C GLN A 21 -2.50 3.70 12.21
N THR A 22 -3.02 2.48 12.30
CA THR A 22 -3.68 1.98 13.53
C THR A 22 -2.80 1.08 14.39
N SER A 23 -1.80 0.41 13.81
CA SER A 23 -1.01 -0.60 14.53
C SER A 23 0.13 -0.02 15.38
N GLY A 24 0.55 1.23 15.15
CA GLY A 24 1.75 1.81 15.75
C GLY A 24 3.07 1.15 15.30
N LYS A 25 3.03 0.19 14.38
CA LYS A 25 4.22 -0.45 13.80
C LYS A 25 4.78 0.41 12.67
N SER A 26 6.08 0.28 12.41
CA SER A 26 6.70 0.96 11.27
C SER A 26 6.20 0.37 9.93
N ILE A 27 6.20 1.20 8.89
CA ILE A 27 5.85 0.80 7.52
C ILE A 27 6.63 -0.44 7.10
N THR A 28 7.93 -0.49 7.39
CA THR A 28 8.79 -1.63 7.03
C THR A 28 8.37 -2.92 7.74
N GLN A 29 7.93 -2.83 9.00
CA GLN A 29 7.46 -4.01 9.74
C GLN A 29 6.14 -4.53 9.14
N ILE A 30 5.21 -3.64 8.82
CA ILE A 30 3.95 -4.02 8.17
C ILE A 30 4.19 -4.59 6.76
N ALA A 31 5.09 -3.99 5.99
CA ALA A 31 5.42 -4.49 4.64
C ALA A 31 5.96 -5.93 4.67
N ARG A 32 6.85 -6.23 5.65
CA ARG A 32 7.37 -7.59 5.86
C ARG A 32 6.28 -8.57 6.27
N ASP A 33 5.41 -8.16 7.19
CA ASP A 33 4.27 -8.97 7.67
C ASP A 33 3.30 -9.31 6.53
N LEU A 34 3.04 -8.35 5.64
CA LEU A 34 2.18 -8.50 4.47
C LEU A 34 2.88 -9.17 3.27
N GLY A 35 4.19 -9.43 3.34
CA GLY A 35 4.96 -10.01 2.23
C GLY A 35 5.07 -9.12 0.98
N ILE A 36 5.07 -7.79 1.17
CA ILE A 36 5.18 -6.79 0.10
C ILE A 36 6.47 -5.98 0.25
N ALA A 37 6.89 -5.30 -0.84
CA ALA A 37 8.03 -4.40 -0.79
C ALA A 37 7.71 -3.17 0.07
N ASP A 38 8.67 -2.75 0.91
CA ASP A 38 8.55 -1.56 1.76
C ASP A 38 8.25 -0.29 0.94
N SER A 39 8.93 -0.13 -0.19
CA SER A 39 8.74 0.98 -1.13
C SER A 39 7.33 1.05 -1.69
N THR A 40 6.68 -0.10 -1.87
CA THR A 40 5.30 -0.20 -2.35
C THR A 40 4.33 0.33 -1.28
N LEU A 41 4.47 -0.12 -0.04
CA LEU A 41 3.62 0.33 1.06
C LEU A 41 3.85 1.82 1.38
N HIS A 42 5.10 2.25 1.33
CA HIS A 42 5.46 3.66 1.52
C HIS A 42 4.83 4.56 0.45
N HIS A 43 4.84 4.12 -0.81
CA HIS A 43 4.17 4.83 -1.90
C HIS A 43 2.66 4.93 -1.67
N TRP A 44 1.99 3.85 -1.24
CA TRP A 44 0.55 3.89 -0.95
C TRP A 44 0.20 4.83 0.20
N CYS A 45 0.99 4.81 1.27
CA CYS A 45 0.80 5.73 2.40
C CYS A 45 0.98 7.20 1.97
N LYS A 46 1.98 7.47 1.12
CA LYS A 46 2.22 8.80 0.56
C LYS A 46 1.04 9.28 -0.30
N LEU A 47 0.56 8.42 -1.21
CA LEU A 47 -0.59 8.73 -2.07
C LEU A 47 -1.86 9.00 -1.24
N GLN A 48 -2.09 8.24 -0.16
CA GLN A 48 -3.24 8.48 0.72
C GLN A 48 -3.13 9.80 1.48
N ALA A 49 -1.92 10.20 1.89
CA ALA A 49 -1.69 11.47 2.58
C ALA A 49 -1.81 12.69 1.64
N GLU A 50 -1.38 12.56 0.39
CA GLU A 50 -1.43 13.63 -0.61
C GLU A 50 -2.82 13.77 -1.27
N GLN A 51 -3.57 12.67 -1.37
CA GLN A 51 -4.90 12.62 -2.00
C GLN A 51 -5.90 12.14 -0.96
N GLY A 52 -6.59 13.05 -0.29
CA GLY A 52 -7.67 12.70 0.65
C GLY A 52 -8.67 11.73 0.01
N GLU A 53 -8.61 10.47 0.44
CA GLU A 53 -9.43 9.28 0.11
C GLU A 53 -9.77 8.93 -1.36
N HIS A 54 -9.68 9.82 -2.35
CA HIS A 54 -10.56 9.74 -3.53
C HIS A 54 -9.93 9.27 -4.87
N GLU A 55 -8.60 9.22 -5.05
CA GLU A 55 -7.99 9.01 -6.40
C GLU A 55 -6.98 7.84 -6.51
N TRP A 56 -6.93 6.93 -5.53
CA TRP A 56 -6.02 5.78 -5.52
C TRP A 56 -6.57 4.54 -6.27
N GLN A 57 -7.73 4.67 -6.92
CA GLN A 57 -8.42 3.62 -7.69
C GLN A 57 -8.12 3.61 -9.20
N ARG A 58 -7.45 4.63 -9.73
CA ARG A 58 -7.38 4.89 -11.19
C ARG A 58 -6.35 4.05 -11.97
N GLY A 59 -5.98 2.87 -11.47
CA GLY A 59 -5.09 1.92 -12.14
C GLY A 59 -5.74 0.56 -12.41
N LEU A 60 -7.07 0.50 -12.50
CA LEU A 60 -7.87 -0.71 -12.74
C LEU A 60 -8.66 -0.63 -14.07
N LEU A 61 -8.02 -0.11 -15.13
CA LEU A 61 -8.44 -0.30 -16.52
C LEU A 61 -7.24 -0.75 -17.36
#